data_AF-W6QCF5-F1
#
_entry.id   AF-W6QCF5-F1
#
_cell.length_a   1.000
_cell.length_b   1.000
_cell.length_c   1.000
_cell.angle_alpha   90.00
_cell.angle_beta   90.00
_cell.angle_gamma   90.00
#
_symmetry.space_group_name_H-M   'P 1'
#
loop_
_entity.id
_entity.type
_entity.pdbx_description
1 polymer ?
#
loop_
_entity_poly.entity_id
_entity_poly.type
_entity_poly.pdbx_seq_one_letter_code
_entity_poly.pdbx_strand_id
1 'polypeptide(L)'
;MAGGFLPYHEPGTVDILIIVSFFFFLSLAKWVSATVIQAGIIGQIAVGIIYGVPLANILKYHWQETFVTLGYVGLILIIFEGGLGARVDMLKQNFTLSMISAATGVLFPIGLSYLLLYLGFGYGAVETFIIGASLSATSLGTTFAVISSASDSVNLAETRVGSVLVSAAVIDDVVGLVMLSVVADLGKLSGGDSVNLGWLIGRPIVASIGMAAVTPIVTKWVFAPFFRKFVEYRFARYDHISNIILMILVLSAFIAIAGFTGTSVLFGAFLAGVFLTYIPSKHPEGPFVVLSREEGERDEDKSPTFIHTFEKYLLGPQQYLMEPLFFSSIGFAIPFLELWTGERIWKGIVYTLLMAFAKCVVGIWVPIWQLALGGKSDTKLHEEQEIQGQQKIEGNNPSDEGQSDQEKGKTWKRTWLATILLGSAMVARGEIGLLIIETGYNETSYVSNEGFYTGIWAILLNTIIGPVGVGLLVRFYAHELKGGDWGVQRTPAISGYGSSEHGAV
;
A
#
# COMPACT_ATOMS: atom_id res chain seq x y z
N MET A 1 -8.38 31.55 35.78
CA MET A 1 -9.25 30.37 35.63
C MET A 1 -9.23 29.60 36.94
N ALA A 2 -10.30 29.69 37.73
CA ALA A 2 -10.47 28.95 38.98
C ALA A 2 -11.34 27.73 38.69
N GLY A 3 -10.80 26.53 38.92
CA GLY A 3 -11.50 25.24 38.76
C GLY A 3 -10.64 24.22 38.00
N GLY A 4 -10.20 23.16 38.66
CA GLY A 4 -9.41 22.06 38.07
C GLY A 4 -10.21 21.09 37.19
N PHE A 5 -11.30 21.53 36.56
CA PHE A 5 -12.15 20.71 35.70
C PHE A 5 -12.78 21.57 34.59
N LEU A 6 -13.05 20.96 33.43
CA LEU A 6 -13.74 21.61 32.31
C LEU A 6 -15.27 21.58 32.56
N PRO A 7 -15.96 22.73 32.66
CA PRO A 7 -17.41 22.74 32.85
C PRO A 7 -18.12 22.18 31.61
N TYR A 8 -19.08 21.27 31.83
CA TYR A 8 -19.90 20.71 30.76
C TYR A 8 -20.90 21.77 30.26
N HIS A 9 -20.70 22.24 29.04
CA HIS A 9 -21.63 23.09 28.32
C HIS A 9 -22.21 22.32 27.14
N GLU A 10 -23.53 22.23 27.06
CA GLU A 10 -24.20 21.57 25.94
C GLU A 10 -23.87 22.32 24.63
N PRO A 11 -23.49 21.60 23.56
CA PRO A 11 -23.25 22.23 22.27
C PRO A 11 -24.55 22.81 21.70
N GLY A 12 -24.45 23.94 21.02
CA GLY A 12 -25.61 24.56 20.38
C GLY A 12 -26.22 23.66 19.29
N THR A 13 -27.52 23.77 19.06
CA THR A 13 -28.25 22.95 18.06
C THR A 13 -27.62 23.02 16.66
N VAL A 14 -27.14 24.20 16.26
CA VAL A 14 -26.48 24.40 14.95
C VAL A 14 -25.18 23.58 14.87
N ASP A 15 -24.39 23.55 15.93
CA ASP A 15 -23.12 22.80 15.97
C ASP A 15 -23.37 21.29 15.87
N ILE A 16 -24.39 20.79 16.59
CA ILE A 16 -24.80 19.39 16.52
C ILE A 16 -25.23 19.04 15.09
N LEU A 17 -26.08 19.87 14.48
CA LEU A 17 -26.55 19.63 13.10
C LEU A 17 -25.40 19.66 12.09
N ILE A 18 -24.42 20.55 12.25
CA ILE A 18 -23.22 20.60 11.41
C ILE A 18 -22.45 19.27 11.53
N ILE A 19 -22.17 18.79 12.75
CA ILE A 19 -21.41 17.55 12.97
C ILE A 19 -22.18 16.33 12.44
N VAL A 20 -23.49 16.25 12.72
CA VAL A 20 -24.34 15.16 12.22
C VAL A 20 -24.37 15.15 10.69
N SER A 21 -24.55 16.32 10.07
CA SER A 21 -24.54 16.44 8.60
C SER A 21 -23.17 16.06 8.03
N PHE A 22 -22.07 16.47 8.67
CA PHE A 22 -20.72 16.15 8.24
C PHE A 22 -20.48 14.64 8.19
N PHE A 23 -20.78 13.89 9.25
CA PHE A 23 -20.64 12.43 9.24
C PHE A 23 -21.58 11.72 8.27
N PHE A 24 -22.81 12.23 8.12
CA PHE A 24 -23.76 11.71 7.13
C PHE A 24 -23.21 11.88 5.71
N PHE A 25 -22.74 13.08 5.36
CA PHE A 25 -22.20 13.34 4.03
C PHE A 25 -20.87 12.64 3.78
N LEU A 26 -20.01 12.44 4.78
CA LEU A 26 -18.83 11.60 4.65
C LEU A 26 -19.18 10.17 4.22
N SER A 27 -20.18 9.59 4.88
CA SER A 27 -20.65 8.23 4.60
C SER A 27 -21.31 8.15 3.22
N LEU A 28 -22.18 9.12 2.91
CA LEU A 28 -22.87 9.21 1.62
C LEU A 28 -21.88 9.40 0.47
N ALA A 29 -20.93 10.33 0.60
CA ALA A 29 -19.95 10.62 -0.43
C ALA A 29 -18.99 9.44 -0.66
N LYS A 30 -18.57 8.73 0.40
CA LYS A 30 -17.81 7.47 0.25
C LYS A 30 -18.58 6.47 -0.60
N TRP A 31 -19.87 6.25 -0.29
CA TRP A 31 -20.71 5.32 -1.02
C TRP A 31 -20.92 5.73 -2.48
N VAL A 32 -21.25 7.00 -2.75
CA VAL A 32 -21.42 7.53 -4.11
C VAL A 32 -20.11 7.40 -4.90
N SER A 33 -18.99 7.84 -4.34
CA SER A 33 -17.69 7.82 -5.03
C SER A 33 -17.18 6.41 -5.29
N ALA A 34 -17.40 5.48 -4.35
CA ALA A 34 -17.10 4.06 -4.55
C ALA A 34 -17.96 3.45 -5.66
N THR A 35 -19.23 3.84 -5.76
CA THR A 35 -20.14 3.32 -6.79
C THR A 35 -19.83 3.89 -8.18
N VAL A 36 -19.51 5.18 -8.27
CA VAL A 36 -19.35 5.88 -9.57
C VAL A 36 -17.92 5.76 -10.12
N ILE A 37 -16.91 5.93 -9.26
CA ILE A 37 -15.49 6.08 -9.67
C ILE A 37 -14.64 4.89 -9.18
N GLN A 38 -15.22 3.96 -8.40
CA GLN A 38 -14.48 2.86 -7.74
C GLN A 38 -13.37 3.35 -6.80
N ALA A 39 -13.48 4.61 -6.36
CA ALA A 39 -12.53 5.26 -5.46
C ALA A 39 -13.28 5.99 -4.34
N GLY A 40 -13.63 5.27 -3.27
CA GLY A 40 -14.41 5.81 -2.15
C GLY A 40 -13.74 6.98 -1.42
N ILE A 41 -12.41 6.96 -1.36
CA ILE A 41 -11.56 7.96 -0.69
C ILE A 41 -11.80 9.38 -1.23
N ILE A 42 -12.02 9.52 -2.54
CA ILE A 42 -12.25 10.82 -3.19
C ILE A 42 -13.49 11.52 -2.63
N GLY A 43 -14.55 10.77 -2.31
CA GLY A 43 -15.78 11.32 -1.76
C GLY A 43 -15.55 11.97 -0.39
N GLN A 44 -14.73 11.36 0.46
CA GLN A 44 -14.43 11.89 1.79
C GLN A 44 -13.54 13.14 1.72
N ILE A 45 -12.54 13.14 0.81
CA ILE A 45 -11.72 14.33 0.53
C ILE A 45 -12.61 15.48 0.04
N ALA A 46 -13.55 15.22 -0.88
CA ALA A 46 -14.47 16.23 -1.40
C ALA A 46 -15.36 16.85 -0.30
N VAL A 47 -15.90 16.03 0.61
CA VAL A 47 -16.65 16.54 1.78
C VAL A 47 -15.75 17.40 2.67
N GLY A 48 -14.50 17.00 2.87
CA GLY A 48 -13.49 17.80 3.56
C GLY A 48 -13.32 19.18 2.94
N ILE A 49 -13.08 19.24 1.61
CA ILE A 49 -12.94 20.50 0.86
C ILE A 49 -14.18 21.39 1.02
N ILE A 50 -15.39 20.81 0.94
CA ILE A 50 -16.65 21.54 1.04
C ILE A 50 -16.86 22.09 2.46
N TYR A 51 -16.74 21.25 3.48
CA TYR A 51 -17.04 21.61 4.87
C TYR A 51 -15.94 22.42 5.54
N GLY A 52 -14.68 22.26 5.12
CA GLY A 52 -13.52 22.95 5.67
C GLY A 52 -13.33 24.37 5.14
N VAL A 53 -12.20 24.96 5.53
CA VAL A 53 -11.79 26.32 5.13
C VAL A 53 -11.79 26.57 3.61
N PRO A 54 -11.39 25.63 2.73
CA PRO A 54 -11.19 25.93 1.31
C PRO A 54 -12.45 26.38 0.55
N LEU A 55 -13.66 25.99 0.97
CA LEU A 55 -14.91 26.36 0.28
C LEU A 55 -15.93 27.01 1.21
N ALA A 56 -16.76 26.21 1.89
CA ALA A 56 -17.92 26.74 2.59
C ALA A 56 -17.63 27.08 4.07
N ASN A 57 -16.51 26.58 4.62
CA ASN A 57 -16.06 26.82 6.00
C ASN A 57 -17.19 26.63 7.03
N ILE A 58 -17.99 25.58 6.83
CA ILE A 58 -19.16 25.25 7.63
C ILE A 58 -18.72 24.66 8.98
N LEU A 59 -17.69 23.82 8.95
CA LEU A 59 -17.14 23.17 10.13
C LEU A 59 -16.21 24.15 10.86
N LYS A 60 -16.45 24.38 12.15
CA LYS A 60 -15.61 25.28 12.95
C LYS A 60 -14.16 24.79 13.01
N TYR A 61 -13.23 25.74 13.05
CA TYR A 61 -11.79 25.46 13.01
C TYR A 61 -11.29 24.48 14.08
N HIS A 62 -11.76 24.58 15.33
CA HIS A 62 -11.37 23.63 16.40
C HIS A 62 -11.78 22.18 16.11
N TRP A 63 -12.91 21.96 15.42
CA TRP A 63 -13.30 20.62 14.98
C TRP A 63 -12.39 20.12 13.87
N GLN A 64 -12.00 20.99 12.94
CA GLN A 64 -11.03 20.63 11.90
C GLN A 64 -9.70 20.18 12.52
N GLU A 65 -9.14 20.93 13.47
CA GLU A 65 -7.91 20.53 14.19
C GLU A 65 -8.06 19.21 14.97
N THR A 66 -9.22 19.02 15.62
CA THR A 66 -9.53 17.78 16.34
C THR A 66 -9.59 16.60 15.39
N PHE A 67 -10.24 16.76 14.23
CA PHE A 67 -10.38 15.73 13.21
C PHE A 67 -9.06 15.42 12.50
N VAL A 68 -8.18 16.42 12.31
CA VAL A 68 -6.81 16.19 11.83
C VAL A 68 -6.05 15.29 12.80
N THR A 69 -6.14 15.58 14.10
CA THR A 69 -5.45 14.79 15.13
C THR A 69 -5.97 13.36 15.21
N LEU A 70 -7.30 13.17 15.26
CA LEU A 70 -7.93 11.85 15.27
C LEU A 70 -7.68 11.09 13.96
N GLY A 71 -7.73 11.79 12.84
CA GLY A 71 -7.42 11.25 11.52
C GLY A 71 -5.98 10.75 11.43
N TYR A 72 -5.03 11.46 12.02
CA TYR A 72 -3.64 11.00 12.07
C TYR A 72 -3.46 9.71 12.90
N VAL A 73 -4.22 9.54 13.98
CA VAL A 73 -4.29 8.24 14.69
C VAL A 73 -4.89 7.16 13.78
N GLY A 74 -5.94 7.50 13.03
CA GLY A 74 -6.51 6.63 11.99
C GLY A 74 -5.49 6.20 10.95
N LEU A 75 -4.65 7.11 10.48
CA LEU A 75 -3.56 6.81 9.54
C LEU A 75 -2.53 5.85 10.13
N ILE A 76 -2.13 6.05 11.39
CA ILE A 76 -1.23 5.12 12.10
C ILE A 76 -1.85 3.71 12.11
N LEU A 77 -3.15 3.61 12.38
CA LEU A 77 -3.85 2.33 12.39
C LEU A 77 -4.00 1.71 11.00
N ILE A 78 -4.21 2.50 9.93
CA ILE A 78 -4.23 2.01 8.52
C ILE A 78 -2.88 1.38 8.18
N ILE A 79 -1.79 2.05 8.52
CA ILE A 79 -0.44 1.58 8.18
C ILE A 79 -0.05 0.38 9.03
N PHE A 80 -0.47 0.36 10.30
CA PHE A 80 -0.31 -0.78 11.18
C PHE A 80 -1.09 -2.00 10.68
N GLU A 81 -2.34 -1.83 10.25
CA GLU A 81 -3.15 -2.87 9.59
C GLU A 81 -2.47 -3.38 8.31
N GLY A 82 -1.95 -2.48 7.48
CA GLY A 82 -1.15 -2.84 6.31
C GLY A 82 0.09 -3.67 6.66
N GLY A 83 0.75 -3.35 7.78
CA GLY A 83 1.85 -4.15 8.33
C GLY A 83 1.41 -5.54 8.81
N LEU A 84 0.24 -5.65 9.45
CA LEU A 84 -0.32 -6.93 9.88
C LEU A 84 -0.68 -7.84 8.70
N GLY A 85 -1.21 -7.25 7.62
CA GLY A 85 -1.60 -7.94 6.38
C GLY A 85 -0.45 -8.16 5.38
N ALA A 86 0.77 -7.69 5.67
CA ALA A 86 1.90 -7.78 4.75
C ALA A 86 2.34 -9.25 4.52
N ARG A 87 2.13 -9.76 3.30
CA ARG A 87 2.58 -11.10 2.88
C ARG A 87 4.08 -11.13 2.55
N VAL A 88 4.90 -11.14 3.58
CA VAL A 88 6.37 -11.15 3.44
C VAL A 88 6.90 -12.46 2.82
N ASP A 89 6.11 -13.53 2.86
CA ASP A 89 6.33 -14.77 2.12
C ASP A 89 6.35 -14.55 0.60
N MET A 90 5.38 -13.80 0.06
CA MET A 90 5.32 -13.46 -1.36
C MET A 90 6.48 -12.56 -1.79
N LEU A 91 6.84 -11.61 -0.91
CA LEU A 91 8.00 -10.74 -1.11
C LEU A 91 9.29 -11.57 -1.26
N LYS A 92 9.46 -12.64 -0.47
CA LYS A 92 10.65 -13.52 -0.55
C LYS A 92 10.68 -14.32 -1.86
N GLN A 93 9.54 -14.79 -2.34
CA GLN A 93 9.46 -15.61 -3.56
C GLN A 93 9.79 -14.80 -4.83
N ASN A 94 9.34 -13.56 -4.92
CA ASN A 94 9.54 -12.70 -6.09
C ASN A 94 10.50 -11.53 -5.83
N PHE A 95 11.37 -11.64 -4.81
CA PHE A 95 12.15 -10.52 -4.26
C PHE A 95 12.88 -9.69 -5.30
N THR A 96 13.59 -10.34 -6.23
CA THR A 96 14.43 -9.63 -7.22
C THR A 96 13.55 -8.81 -8.18
N LEU A 97 12.49 -9.42 -8.71
CA LEU A 97 11.60 -8.76 -9.66
C LEU A 97 10.82 -7.63 -8.98
N SER A 98 10.33 -7.86 -7.76
CA SER A 98 9.61 -6.84 -6.97
C SER A 98 10.51 -5.68 -6.58
N MET A 99 11.77 -5.94 -6.20
CA MET A 99 12.75 -4.92 -5.82
C MET A 99 13.11 -4.02 -7.01
N ILE A 100 13.39 -4.63 -8.18
CA ILE A 100 13.69 -3.86 -9.39
C ILE A 100 12.46 -3.06 -9.83
N SER A 101 11.27 -3.66 -9.77
CA SER A 101 10.01 -2.99 -10.11
C SER A 101 9.78 -1.77 -9.21
N ALA A 102 9.90 -1.93 -7.88
CA ALA A 102 9.79 -0.84 -6.91
C ALA A 102 10.87 0.23 -7.11
N ALA A 103 12.13 -0.17 -7.33
CA ALA A 103 13.22 0.77 -7.60
C ALA A 103 12.93 1.63 -8.84
N THR A 104 12.44 1.03 -9.94
CA THR A 104 11.99 1.81 -11.10
C THR A 104 10.74 2.64 -10.81
N GLY A 105 9.83 2.11 -10.00
CA GLY A 105 8.63 2.81 -9.54
C GLY A 105 8.94 4.05 -8.71
N VAL A 106 10.12 4.14 -8.09
CA VAL A 106 10.53 5.30 -7.31
C VAL A 106 11.47 6.21 -8.10
N LEU A 107 12.55 5.66 -8.65
CA LEU A 107 13.61 6.44 -9.29
C LEU A 107 13.14 7.09 -10.60
N PHE A 108 12.28 6.41 -11.37
CA PHE A 108 11.86 6.91 -12.67
C PHE A 108 10.89 8.10 -12.56
N PRO A 109 9.85 8.07 -11.68
CA PRO A 109 9.05 9.26 -11.40
C PRO A 109 9.92 10.43 -10.91
N ILE A 110 10.79 10.22 -9.92
CA ILE A 110 11.67 11.29 -9.41
C ILE A 110 12.57 11.85 -10.52
N GLY A 111 13.21 11.00 -11.31
CA GLY A 111 14.06 11.42 -12.42
C GLY A 111 13.32 12.23 -13.49
N LEU A 112 12.10 11.79 -13.85
CA LEU A 112 11.24 12.53 -14.79
C LEU A 112 10.69 13.83 -14.19
N SER A 113 10.46 13.88 -12.88
CA SER A 113 10.13 15.14 -12.18
C SER A 113 11.27 16.14 -12.31
N TYR A 114 12.53 15.73 -12.20
CA TYR A 114 13.68 16.62 -12.48
C TYR A 114 13.74 17.10 -13.93
N LEU A 115 13.37 16.25 -14.88
CA LEU A 115 13.32 16.65 -16.28
C LEU A 115 12.22 17.70 -16.55
N LEU A 116 11.02 17.54 -15.98
CA LEU A 116 9.91 18.45 -16.25
C LEU A 116 9.87 19.65 -15.29
N LEU A 117 9.89 19.41 -13.98
CA LEU A 117 9.70 20.47 -12.98
C LEU A 117 10.94 21.36 -12.85
N TYR A 118 12.13 20.76 -12.73
CA TYR A 118 13.38 21.51 -12.57
C TYR A 118 13.85 22.11 -13.91
N LEU A 119 14.01 21.30 -14.96
CA LEU A 119 14.51 21.81 -16.25
C LEU A 119 13.42 22.48 -17.11
N GLY A 120 12.18 22.02 -17.05
CA GLY A 120 11.09 22.54 -17.87
C GLY A 120 10.37 23.73 -17.26
N PHE A 121 9.89 23.61 -16.02
CA PHE A 121 9.13 24.66 -15.32
C PHE A 121 9.99 25.58 -14.45
N GLY A 122 11.26 25.24 -14.23
CA GLY A 122 12.20 26.07 -13.46
C GLY A 122 12.01 26.01 -11.95
N TYR A 123 11.38 24.95 -11.42
CA TYR A 123 11.19 24.76 -9.98
C TYR A 123 12.51 24.43 -9.28
N GLY A 124 12.57 24.59 -7.95
CA GLY A 124 13.78 24.30 -7.17
C GLY A 124 14.15 22.81 -7.21
N ALA A 125 15.43 22.48 -7.00
CA ALA A 125 15.88 21.08 -6.98
C ALA A 125 15.26 20.29 -5.81
N VAL A 126 15.30 20.86 -4.60
CA VAL A 126 14.71 20.25 -3.39
C VAL A 126 13.17 20.19 -3.51
N GLU A 127 12.55 21.25 -4.03
CA GLU A 127 11.13 21.28 -4.36
C GLU A 127 10.74 20.14 -5.31
N THR A 128 11.50 19.99 -6.39
CA THR A 128 11.28 18.94 -7.39
C THR A 128 11.45 17.54 -6.82
N PHE A 129 12.42 17.35 -5.91
CA PHE A 129 12.56 16.10 -5.18
C PHE A 129 11.34 15.80 -4.32
N ILE A 130 10.85 16.77 -3.54
CA ILE A 130 9.67 16.59 -2.67
C ILE A 130 8.43 16.25 -3.52
N ILE A 131 8.18 17.01 -4.58
CA ILE A 131 7.04 16.78 -5.47
C ILE A 131 7.19 15.44 -6.22
N GLY A 132 8.39 15.08 -6.66
CA GLY A 132 8.66 13.79 -7.30
C GLY A 132 8.50 12.61 -6.33
N ALA A 133 8.97 12.74 -5.10
CA ALA A 133 8.82 11.73 -4.05
C ALA A 133 7.34 11.51 -3.70
N SER A 134 6.54 12.59 -3.63
CA SER A 134 5.08 12.49 -3.40
C SER A 134 4.37 11.65 -4.47
N LEU A 135 4.80 11.79 -5.73
CA LEU A 135 4.26 11.05 -6.87
C LEU A 135 5.01 9.75 -7.14
N SER A 136 5.92 9.33 -6.26
CA SER A 136 6.54 8.01 -6.31
C SER A 136 5.79 7.00 -5.43
N ALA A 137 5.08 7.44 -4.40
CA ALA A 137 4.30 6.57 -3.51
C ALA A 137 3.05 6.03 -4.22
N THR A 138 2.86 4.71 -4.19
CA THR A 138 1.76 4.00 -4.87
C THR A 138 0.66 3.66 -3.86
N SER A 139 -0.63 3.76 -4.21
CA SER A 139 -1.71 3.33 -3.31
C SER A 139 -2.33 2.01 -3.73
N LEU A 140 -1.97 0.92 -3.04
CA LEU A 140 -2.52 -0.41 -3.32
C LEU A 140 -4.02 -0.52 -3.04
N GLY A 141 -4.50 0.14 -1.98
CA GLY A 141 -5.89 -0.04 -1.50
C GLY A 141 -6.93 0.30 -2.56
N THR A 142 -6.73 1.38 -3.32
CA THR A 142 -7.63 1.79 -4.40
C THR A 142 -7.60 0.81 -5.58
N THR A 143 -6.42 0.40 -5.99
CA THR A 143 -6.23 -0.55 -7.09
C THR A 143 -6.84 -1.92 -6.76
N PHE A 144 -6.65 -2.44 -5.55
CA PHE A 144 -7.22 -3.73 -5.16
C PHE A 144 -8.74 -3.69 -5.02
N ALA A 145 -9.30 -2.60 -4.50
CA ALA A 145 -10.76 -2.42 -4.44
C ALA A 145 -11.38 -2.48 -5.85
N VAL A 146 -10.71 -1.89 -6.85
CA VAL A 146 -11.14 -1.97 -8.26
C VAL A 146 -11.00 -3.38 -8.82
N ILE A 147 -9.85 -4.03 -8.60
CA ILE A 147 -9.61 -5.40 -9.06
C ILE A 147 -10.66 -6.37 -8.50
N SER A 148 -10.97 -6.24 -7.20
CA SER A 148 -11.95 -7.09 -6.53
C SER A 148 -13.39 -6.81 -6.98
N SER A 149 -13.73 -5.56 -7.29
CA SER A 149 -15.09 -5.19 -7.76
C SER A 149 -15.31 -5.40 -9.25
N ALA A 150 -14.24 -5.39 -10.06
CA ALA A 150 -14.33 -5.58 -11.51
C ALA A 150 -14.37 -7.05 -11.92
N SER A 151 -14.09 -8.00 -11.02
CA SER A 151 -14.05 -9.43 -11.34
C SER A 151 -14.47 -10.32 -10.18
N ASP A 152 -15.75 -10.70 -10.17
CA ASP A 152 -16.33 -11.70 -9.24
C ASP A 152 -15.71 -13.11 -9.38
N SER A 153 -14.97 -13.39 -10.47
CA SER A 153 -14.50 -14.74 -10.81
C SER A 153 -12.98 -14.94 -10.74
N VAL A 154 -12.21 -13.91 -10.41
CA VAL A 154 -10.74 -13.96 -10.41
C VAL A 154 -10.15 -13.14 -9.27
N ASN A 155 -9.45 -13.80 -8.36
CA ASN A 155 -8.63 -13.13 -7.36
C ASN A 155 -7.25 -12.84 -7.98
N LEU A 156 -7.11 -11.70 -8.67
CA LEU A 156 -5.84 -11.33 -9.32
C LEU A 156 -4.68 -11.26 -8.30
N ALA A 157 -4.95 -11.09 -7.01
CA ALA A 157 -3.95 -11.12 -5.94
C ALA A 157 -3.26 -12.49 -5.76
N GLU A 158 -3.83 -13.57 -6.32
CA GLU A 158 -3.26 -14.92 -6.33
C GLU A 158 -2.46 -15.23 -7.61
N THR A 159 -2.48 -14.32 -8.57
CA THR A 159 -1.65 -14.44 -9.77
C THR A 159 -0.21 -14.07 -9.48
N ARG A 160 0.74 -14.57 -10.28
CA ARG A 160 2.14 -14.17 -10.16
C ARG A 160 2.32 -12.67 -10.35
N VAL A 161 1.60 -12.06 -11.30
CA VAL A 161 1.60 -10.60 -11.51
C VAL A 161 1.05 -9.87 -10.30
N GLY A 162 -0.04 -10.38 -9.72
CA GLY A 162 -0.60 -9.86 -8.47
C GLY A 162 0.38 -9.95 -7.31
N SER A 163 1.08 -11.07 -7.14
CA SER A 163 2.11 -11.25 -6.11
C SER A 163 3.26 -10.25 -6.25
N VAL A 164 3.74 -10.03 -7.49
CA VAL A 164 4.76 -9.02 -7.81
C VAL A 164 4.23 -7.61 -7.54
N LEU A 165 3.00 -7.30 -7.96
CA LEU A 165 2.35 -6.02 -7.72
C LEU A 165 2.22 -5.73 -6.21
N VAL A 166 1.70 -6.67 -5.42
CA VAL A 166 1.59 -6.54 -3.95
C VAL A 166 2.96 -6.28 -3.36
N SER A 167 3.94 -7.12 -3.70
CA SER A 167 5.27 -7.04 -3.11
C SER A 167 6.00 -5.74 -3.46
N ALA A 168 5.93 -5.32 -4.72
CA ALA A 168 6.56 -4.08 -5.18
C ALA A 168 5.89 -2.85 -4.55
N ALA A 169 4.57 -2.85 -4.42
CA ALA A 169 3.90 -1.71 -3.82
C ALA A 169 4.07 -1.63 -2.30
N VAL A 170 4.23 -2.75 -1.58
CA VAL A 170 4.68 -2.73 -0.17
C VAL A 170 6.08 -2.11 -0.04
N ILE A 171 7.00 -2.40 -0.97
CA ILE A 171 8.32 -1.74 -0.99
C ILE A 171 8.16 -0.23 -1.29
N ASP A 172 7.35 0.15 -2.28
CA ASP A 172 7.07 1.55 -2.60
C ASP A 172 6.50 2.31 -1.38
N ASP A 173 5.57 1.70 -0.64
CA ASP A 173 5.01 2.30 0.58
C ASP A 173 6.09 2.50 1.64
N VAL A 174 6.90 1.48 1.91
CA VAL A 174 8.04 1.59 2.82
C VAL A 174 8.98 2.72 2.40
N VAL A 175 9.35 2.78 1.12
CA VAL A 175 10.21 3.85 0.60
C VAL A 175 9.51 5.21 0.73
N GLY A 176 8.21 5.31 0.46
CA GLY A 176 7.42 6.52 0.64
C GLY A 176 7.42 7.01 2.10
N LEU A 177 7.28 6.11 3.07
CA LEU A 177 7.36 6.44 4.49
C LEU A 177 8.76 6.90 4.92
N VAL A 178 9.81 6.35 4.32
CA VAL A 178 11.19 6.85 4.52
C VAL A 178 11.34 8.24 3.91
N MET A 179 10.85 8.45 2.69
CA MET A 179 10.89 9.76 2.02
C MET A 179 10.13 10.82 2.81
N LEU A 180 8.98 10.49 3.40
CA LEU A 180 8.23 11.39 4.28
C LEU A 180 9.11 11.88 5.44
N SER A 181 9.86 11.00 6.10
CA SER A 181 10.77 11.41 7.18
C SER A 181 11.95 12.26 6.70
N VAL A 182 12.47 11.99 5.51
CA VAL A 182 13.51 12.82 4.88
C VAL A 182 12.95 14.22 4.61
N VAL A 183 11.73 14.33 4.06
CA VAL A 183 11.08 15.62 3.77
C VAL A 183 10.81 16.43 5.04
N ALA A 184 10.29 15.80 6.10
CA ALA A 184 10.06 16.47 7.39
C ALA A 184 11.38 17.00 8.01
N ASP A 185 12.47 16.23 7.93
CA ASP A 185 13.76 16.67 8.46
C ASP A 185 14.40 17.80 7.63
N LEU A 186 14.13 17.88 6.32
CA LEU A 186 14.59 18.99 5.47
C LEU A 186 14.03 20.35 5.93
N GLY A 187 12.82 20.39 6.50
CA GLY A 187 12.21 21.62 7.04
C GLY A 187 13.03 22.27 8.15
N LYS A 188 13.68 21.45 8.97
CA LYS A 188 14.50 21.87 10.12
C LYS A 188 15.78 22.62 9.72
N LEU A 189 16.24 22.49 8.47
CA LEU A 189 17.41 23.23 7.95
C LEU A 189 17.14 24.72 7.72
N SER A 190 15.90 25.12 7.46
CA SER A 190 15.57 26.52 7.18
C SER A 190 15.88 27.46 8.37
N GLY A 191 16.09 26.89 9.57
CA GLY A 191 16.42 27.59 10.81
C GLY A 191 17.90 27.96 11.04
N GLY A 192 18.81 27.65 10.12
CA GLY A 192 20.17 28.22 10.13
C GLY A 192 21.24 27.47 10.94
N ASP A 193 20.98 26.25 11.42
CA ASP A 193 22.02 25.43 12.04
C ASP A 193 22.96 24.81 10.97
N SER A 194 24.27 24.88 11.23
CA SER A 194 25.33 24.31 10.39
C SER A 194 25.39 22.78 10.48
N VAL A 195 24.27 22.11 10.20
CA VAL A 195 24.18 20.65 10.19
C VAL A 195 24.71 20.13 8.85
N ASN A 196 25.51 19.06 8.89
CA ASN A 196 25.94 18.38 7.66
C ASN A 196 24.70 17.89 6.88
N LEU A 197 24.42 18.52 5.74
CA LEU A 197 23.26 18.19 4.87
C LEU A 197 23.18 16.69 4.56
N GLY A 198 24.34 16.06 4.30
CA GLY A 198 24.43 14.62 4.05
C GLY A 198 24.04 13.74 5.25
N TRP A 199 24.36 14.17 6.49
CA TRP A 199 23.94 13.44 7.68
C TRP A 199 22.45 13.65 7.98
N LEU A 200 21.90 14.83 7.69
CA LEU A 200 20.49 15.08 7.91
C LEU A 200 19.61 14.22 7.00
N ILE A 201 19.95 14.10 5.71
CA ILE A 201 19.24 13.24 4.77
C ILE A 201 19.57 11.76 5.05
N GLY A 202 20.83 11.46 5.35
CA GLY A 202 21.30 10.11 5.59
C GLY A 202 20.75 9.50 6.88
N ARG A 203 20.50 10.29 7.93
CA ARG A 203 20.07 9.78 9.24
C ARG A 203 18.71 9.07 9.17
N PRO A 204 17.62 9.65 8.65
CA PRO A 204 16.34 8.93 8.50
C PRO A 204 16.50 7.66 7.67
N ILE A 205 17.22 7.73 6.54
CA ILE A 205 17.43 6.57 5.66
C ILE A 205 18.17 5.43 6.40
N VAL A 206 19.28 5.74 7.06
CA VAL A 206 20.07 4.76 7.81
C VAL A 206 19.28 4.22 9.01
N ALA A 207 18.54 5.09 9.71
CA ALA A 207 17.68 4.68 10.82
C ALA A 207 16.56 3.74 10.35
N SER A 208 15.87 4.06 9.24
CA SER A 208 14.82 3.21 8.68
C SER A 208 15.36 1.88 8.17
N ILE A 209 16.50 1.86 7.46
CA ILE A 209 17.16 0.61 7.02
C ILE A 209 17.60 -0.21 8.23
N GLY A 210 18.21 0.44 9.22
CA GLY A 210 18.62 -0.20 10.47
C GLY A 210 17.43 -0.83 11.18
N MET A 211 16.33 -0.11 11.32
CA MET A 211 15.10 -0.63 11.93
C MET A 211 14.48 -1.77 11.11
N ALA A 212 14.43 -1.65 9.78
CA ALA A 212 13.93 -2.68 8.88
C ALA A 212 14.75 -3.99 8.96
N ALA A 213 16.07 -3.89 9.13
CA ALA A 213 16.96 -5.04 9.25
C ALA A 213 16.95 -5.65 10.66
N VAL A 214 17.00 -4.80 11.70
CA VAL A 214 17.07 -5.23 13.10
C VAL A 214 15.76 -5.85 13.57
N THR A 215 14.62 -5.28 13.16
CA THR A 215 13.28 -5.78 13.57
C THR A 215 13.12 -7.29 13.34
N PRO A 216 13.22 -7.84 12.11
CA PRO A 216 13.03 -9.27 11.88
C PRO A 216 14.06 -10.15 12.59
N ILE A 217 15.31 -9.66 12.76
CA ILE A 217 16.35 -10.38 13.49
C ILE A 217 15.97 -10.50 14.97
N VAL A 218 15.61 -9.38 15.60
CA VAL A 218 15.20 -9.32 17.01
C VAL A 218 13.92 -10.11 17.23
N THR A 219 12.93 -10.01 16.34
CA THR A 219 11.70 -10.80 16.43
C THR A 219 12.01 -12.29 16.42
N LYS A 220 12.78 -12.76 15.43
CA LYS A 220 13.01 -14.19 15.24
C LYS A 220 13.93 -14.79 16.31
N TRP A 221 14.96 -14.06 16.75
CA TRP A 221 16.04 -14.61 17.59
C TRP A 221 15.90 -14.27 19.07
N VAL A 222 15.23 -13.17 19.41
CA VAL A 222 15.08 -12.72 20.80
C VAL A 222 13.63 -12.84 21.26
N PHE A 223 12.72 -12.21 20.55
CA PHE A 223 11.34 -12.07 21.02
C PHE A 223 10.53 -13.35 20.87
N ALA A 224 10.60 -14.05 19.73
CA ALA A 224 9.90 -15.31 19.50
C ALA A 224 10.25 -16.41 20.53
N PRO A 225 11.53 -16.71 20.84
CA PRO A 225 11.84 -17.71 21.87
C PRO A 225 11.44 -17.26 23.27
N PHE A 226 11.56 -15.96 23.58
CA PHE A 226 11.12 -15.40 24.86
C PHE A 226 9.60 -15.51 25.04
N PHE A 227 8.85 -15.11 24.01
CA PHE A 227 7.38 -15.15 24.01
C PHE A 227 6.87 -16.57 24.20
N ARG A 228 7.43 -17.55 23.45
CA ARG A 228 7.08 -18.97 23.58
C ARG A 228 7.37 -19.53 24.97
N LYS A 229 8.52 -19.16 25.56
CA LYS A 229 8.95 -19.73 26.85
C LYS A 229 8.20 -19.16 28.05
N PHE A 230 7.86 -17.87 28.04
CA PHE A 230 7.39 -17.17 29.24
C PHE A 230 5.98 -16.60 29.13
N VAL A 231 5.55 -16.22 27.93
CA VAL A 231 4.32 -15.43 27.74
C VAL A 231 3.18 -16.28 27.23
N GLU A 232 3.47 -17.21 26.31
CA GLU A 232 2.49 -18.02 25.56
C GLU A 232 1.48 -18.75 26.46
N TYR A 233 1.94 -19.42 27.53
CA TYR A 233 1.05 -20.16 28.44
C TYR A 233 0.01 -19.27 29.15
N ARG A 234 0.38 -18.02 29.45
CA ARG A 234 -0.53 -17.06 30.11
C ARG A 234 -1.38 -16.29 29.09
N PHE A 235 -0.84 -16.07 27.89
CA PHE A 235 -1.51 -15.38 26.79
C PHE A 235 -2.65 -16.18 26.18
N ALA A 236 -2.46 -17.50 26.03
CA ALA A 236 -3.44 -18.40 25.43
C ALA A 236 -4.77 -18.51 26.22
N ARG A 237 -4.81 -18.02 27.46
CA ARG A 237 -6.02 -18.04 28.30
C ARG A 237 -7.03 -16.92 27.97
N TYR A 238 -6.54 -15.79 27.44
CA TYR A 238 -7.35 -14.58 27.23
C TYR A 238 -7.51 -14.21 25.75
N ASP A 239 -6.97 -15.05 24.86
CA ASP A 239 -7.19 -15.07 23.42
C ASP A 239 -7.11 -13.67 22.77
N HIS A 240 -8.24 -13.13 22.35
CA HIS A 240 -8.36 -11.80 21.77
C HIS A 240 -7.96 -10.61 22.68
N ILE A 241 -8.20 -10.68 24.00
CA ILE A 241 -7.93 -9.56 24.92
C ILE A 241 -6.43 -9.41 25.15
N SER A 242 -5.71 -10.52 25.25
CA SER A 242 -4.24 -10.48 25.37
C SER A 242 -3.62 -9.98 24.07
N ASN A 243 -4.14 -10.41 22.91
CA ASN A 243 -3.70 -9.94 21.60
C ASN A 243 -3.82 -8.41 21.43
N ILE A 244 -4.97 -7.80 21.79
CA ILE A 244 -5.14 -6.35 21.63
C ILE A 244 -4.22 -5.54 22.56
N ILE A 245 -3.99 -6.02 23.80
CA ILE A 245 -3.06 -5.38 24.73
C ILE A 245 -1.63 -5.44 24.17
N LEU A 246 -1.22 -6.59 23.62
CA LEU A 246 0.09 -6.73 22.99
C LEU A 246 0.22 -5.81 21.77
N MET A 247 -0.81 -5.75 20.93
CA MET A 247 -0.83 -4.87 19.76
C MET A 247 -0.61 -3.41 20.16
N ILE A 248 -1.35 -2.91 21.16
CA ILE A 248 -1.23 -1.53 21.63
C ILE A 248 0.17 -1.28 22.22
N LEU A 249 0.70 -2.21 23.02
CA LEU A 249 2.03 -2.09 23.62
C LEU A 249 3.13 -2.04 22.55
N VAL A 250 3.09 -2.98 21.60
CA VAL A 250 4.06 -3.07 20.51
C VAL A 250 3.96 -1.85 19.60
N LEU A 251 2.75 -1.44 19.20
CA LEU A 251 2.53 -0.23 18.41
C LEU A 251 3.10 1.00 19.12
N SER A 252 2.80 1.19 20.41
CA SER A 252 3.31 2.31 21.21
C SER A 252 4.84 2.29 21.32
N ALA A 253 5.43 1.10 21.52
CA ALA A 253 6.88 0.94 21.60
C ALA A 253 7.56 1.31 20.27
N PHE A 254 7.06 0.82 19.15
CA PHE A 254 7.61 1.11 17.83
C PHE A 254 7.42 2.57 17.42
N ILE A 255 6.29 3.20 17.76
CA ILE A 255 6.08 4.64 17.58
C ILE A 255 7.11 5.44 18.36
N ALA A 256 7.35 5.08 19.64
CA ALA A 256 8.35 5.74 20.47
C ALA A 256 9.77 5.55 19.90
N ILE A 257 10.15 4.32 19.54
CA ILE A 257 11.45 4.02 18.93
C ILE A 257 11.61 4.83 17.63
N ALA A 258 10.58 4.88 16.79
CA ALA A 258 10.59 5.66 15.55
C ALA A 258 10.82 7.14 15.80
N GLY A 259 10.07 7.73 16.72
CA GLY A 259 10.21 9.14 17.10
C GLY A 259 11.59 9.50 17.65
N PHE A 260 12.20 8.64 18.46
CA PHE A 260 13.53 8.89 19.03
C PHE A 260 14.69 8.60 18.06
N THR A 261 14.53 7.65 17.13
CA THR A 261 15.57 7.32 16.14
C THR A 261 15.57 8.27 14.94
N GLY A 262 14.52 9.08 14.78
CA GLY A 262 14.40 10.05 13.68
C GLY A 262 13.90 9.42 12.37
N THR A 263 13.21 8.28 12.44
CA THR A 263 12.45 7.73 11.31
C THR A 263 10.99 8.16 11.39
N SER A 264 10.23 7.95 10.32
CA SER A 264 8.78 8.21 10.32
C SER A 264 8.05 7.36 11.37
N VAL A 265 7.17 8.01 12.15
CA VAL A 265 6.23 7.33 13.07
C VAL A 265 5.39 6.29 12.34
N LEU A 266 4.97 6.62 11.12
CA LEU A 266 4.20 5.74 10.26
C LEU A 266 5.01 4.49 9.87
N PHE A 267 6.31 4.63 9.60
CA PHE A 267 7.18 3.48 9.34
C PHE A 267 7.35 2.59 10.57
N GLY A 268 7.45 3.18 11.76
CA GLY A 268 7.40 2.43 13.03
C GLY A 268 6.12 1.63 13.18
N ALA A 269 4.97 2.24 12.88
CA ALA A 269 3.67 1.56 12.91
C ALA A 269 3.59 0.39 11.92
N PHE A 270 4.10 0.56 10.69
CA PHE A 270 4.19 -0.53 9.71
C PHE A 270 5.03 -1.70 10.25
N LEU A 271 6.24 -1.42 10.75
CA LEU A 271 7.12 -2.45 11.31
C LEU A 271 6.54 -3.12 12.56
N ALA A 272 5.75 -2.41 13.36
CA ALA A 272 5.03 -2.98 14.50
C ALA A 272 4.02 -4.06 14.06
N GLY A 273 3.30 -3.80 12.97
CA GLY A 273 2.38 -4.77 12.37
C GLY A 273 3.12 -6.00 11.87
N VAL A 274 4.18 -5.79 11.07
CA VAL A 274 5.03 -6.88 10.56
C VAL A 274 5.64 -7.69 11.72
N PHE A 275 6.11 -7.02 12.77
CA PHE A 275 6.66 -7.67 13.96
C PHE A 275 5.67 -8.64 14.60
N LEU A 276 4.40 -8.24 14.75
CA LEU A 276 3.34 -9.06 15.33
C LEU A 276 2.97 -10.25 14.44
N THR A 277 2.91 -10.07 13.12
CA THR A 277 2.64 -11.17 12.17
C THR A 277 3.71 -12.26 12.23
N TYR A 278 4.95 -11.90 12.58
CA TYR A 278 6.05 -12.86 12.75
C TYR A 278 6.14 -13.47 14.16
N ILE A 279 5.31 -13.02 15.12
CA ILE A 279 5.21 -13.70 16.42
C ILE A 279 4.45 -15.01 16.21
N PRO A 280 5.03 -16.17 16.57
CA PRO A 280 4.44 -17.46 16.26
C PRO A 280 3.09 -17.65 16.98
N SER A 281 2.02 -17.84 16.20
CA SER A 281 0.80 -18.45 16.70
C SER A 281 0.96 -19.97 16.70
N LYS A 282 1.22 -20.53 17.88
CA LYS A 282 1.17 -21.94 18.31
C LYS A 282 1.94 -23.05 17.58
N HIS A 283 2.02 -23.16 16.25
CA HIS A 283 2.64 -24.36 15.62
C HIS A 283 3.40 -24.06 14.32
N PRO A 284 4.74 -24.20 14.29
CA PRO A 284 5.56 -23.95 13.09
C PRO A 284 5.37 -24.96 11.94
N GLU A 285 4.70 -26.10 12.17
CA GLU A 285 4.70 -27.26 11.25
C GLU A 285 3.30 -27.83 10.92
N GLY A 286 2.21 -27.08 11.16
CA GLY A 286 0.83 -27.55 10.89
C GLY A 286 -0.03 -26.51 10.15
N PRO A 287 -0.99 -26.93 9.30
CA PRO A 287 -1.71 -26.04 8.40
C PRO A 287 -2.85 -25.36 9.15
N PHE A 288 -2.56 -24.39 10.00
CA PHE A 288 -3.60 -23.53 10.57
C PHE A 288 -3.21 -22.06 10.50
N VAL A 289 -3.01 -21.61 9.25
CA VAL A 289 -3.26 -20.22 8.90
C VAL A 289 -4.78 -20.10 8.80
N VAL A 290 -5.41 -19.48 9.79
CA VAL A 290 -6.84 -19.17 9.68
C VAL A 290 -6.96 -18.07 8.63
N LEU A 291 -7.42 -18.42 7.43
CA LEU A 291 -7.47 -17.50 6.28
C LEU A 291 -8.72 -16.60 6.29
N SER A 292 -9.70 -16.90 7.13
CA SER A 292 -10.98 -16.19 7.21
C SER A 292 -11.47 -16.08 8.66
N ARG A 293 -12.08 -14.94 8.99
CA ARG A 293 -12.74 -14.66 10.28
C ARG A 293 -13.74 -15.75 10.67
N GLU A 294 -14.52 -16.25 9.71
CA GLU A 294 -15.56 -17.26 9.95
C GLU A 294 -14.98 -18.62 10.37
N GLU A 295 -13.77 -18.93 9.94
CA GLU A 295 -13.10 -20.20 10.23
C GLU A 295 -12.41 -20.17 11.60
N GLY A 296 -11.95 -18.98 12.04
CA GLY A 296 -11.39 -18.77 13.36
C GLY A 296 -12.43 -18.68 14.48
N GLU A 297 -13.65 -18.24 14.15
CA GLU A 297 -14.77 -18.21 15.09
C GLU A 297 -15.47 -19.58 15.24
N ARG A 298 -15.26 -20.52 14.30
CA ARG A 298 -15.87 -21.86 14.32
C ARG A 298 -15.03 -22.94 15.00
N ASP A 299 -13.71 -22.84 14.92
CA ASP A 299 -12.80 -23.86 15.45
C ASP A 299 -12.14 -23.37 16.75
N GLU A 300 -12.67 -23.81 17.91
CA GLU A 300 -12.19 -23.44 19.26
C GLU A 300 -10.69 -23.75 19.51
N ASP A 301 -10.11 -24.66 18.72
CA ASP A 301 -8.71 -25.08 18.85
C ASP A 301 -7.71 -24.16 18.11
N LYS A 302 -8.18 -23.24 17.25
CA LYS A 302 -7.32 -22.34 16.46
C LYS A 302 -7.20 -20.98 17.15
N SER A 303 -6.00 -20.62 17.60
CA SER A 303 -5.74 -19.27 18.14
C SER A 303 -5.93 -18.20 17.04
N PRO A 304 -6.69 -17.13 17.29
CA PRO A 304 -6.91 -16.05 16.35
C PRO A 304 -5.61 -15.29 16.10
N THR A 305 -5.40 -14.93 14.85
CA THR A 305 -4.28 -14.08 14.43
C THR A 305 -4.45 -12.66 14.96
N PHE A 306 -3.35 -11.90 15.00
CA PHE A 306 -3.40 -10.48 15.34
C PHE A 306 -4.29 -9.68 14.38
N ILE A 307 -4.31 -10.06 13.09
CA ILE A 307 -5.19 -9.45 12.10
C ILE A 307 -6.67 -9.72 12.42
N HIS A 308 -7.06 -10.94 12.82
CA HIS A 308 -8.45 -11.20 13.23
C HIS A 308 -8.83 -10.43 14.50
N THR A 309 -7.88 -10.23 15.42
CA THR A 309 -8.13 -9.41 16.60
C THR A 309 -8.31 -7.93 16.23
N PHE A 310 -7.52 -7.42 15.27
CA PHE A 310 -7.71 -6.08 14.70
C PHE A 310 -9.09 -5.94 14.05
N GLU A 311 -9.50 -6.90 13.22
CA GLU A 311 -10.80 -6.94 12.55
C GLU A 311 -11.98 -6.92 13.54
N LYS A 312 -11.82 -7.60 14.68
CA LYS A 312 -12.85 -7.70 15.70
C LYS A 312 -13.07 -6.41 16.50
N TYR A 313 -12.00 -5.69 16.86
CA TYR A 313 -12.11 -4.52 17.75
C TYR A 313 -11.85 -3.18 17.09
N LEU A 314 -10.92 -3.11 16.14
CA LEU A 314 -10.40 -1.86 15.60
C LEU A 314 -10.96 -1.56 14.21
N LEU A 315 -11.24 -2.57 13.38
CA LEU A 315 -11.68 -2.35 12.00
C LEU A 315 -12.98 -1.54 11.89
N GLY A 316 -13.98 -1.79 12.72
CA GLY A 316 -15.23 -1.01 12.73
C GLY A 316 -14.99 0.48 12.99
N PRO A 317 -14.44 0.87 14.15
CA PRO A 317 -14.06 2.26 14.41
C PRO A 317 -13.12 2.85 13.35
N GLN A 318 -12.18 2.05 12.83
CA GLN A 318 -11.26 2.48 11.80
C GLN A 318 -11.98 2.87 10.51
N GLN A 319 -12.81 1.99 9.97
CA GLN A 319 -13.46 2.15 8.67
C GLN A 319 -14.57 3.22 8.65
N TYR A 320 -15.30 3.36 9.77
CA TYR A 320 -16.48 4.22 9.86
C TYR A 320 -16.24 5.55 10.56
N LEU A 321 -15.13 5.70 11.31
CA LEU A 321 -14.81 6.93 12.02
C LEU A 321 -13.43 7.45 11.66
N MET A 322 -12.37 6.70 11.92
CA MET A 322 -11.00 7.24 11.84
C MET A 322 -10.52 7.47 10.40
N GLU A 323 -10.77 6.55 9.49
CA GLU A 323 -10.45 6.65 8.06
C GLU A 323 -11.20 7.83 7.39
N PRO A 324 -12.54 8.00 7.54
CA PRO A 324 -13.23 9.20 7.05
C PRO A 324 -12.71 10.52 7.61
N LEU A 325 -12.36 10.56 8.90
CA LEU A 325 -11.79 11.75 9.51
C LEU A 325 -10.42 12.09 8.94
N PHE A 326 -9.58 11.08 8.70
CA PHE A 326 -8.29 11.26 8.04
C PHE A 326 -8.43 11.86 6.63
N PHE A 327 -9.24 11.24 5.77
CA PHE A 327 -9.37 11.71 4.38
C PHE A 327 -10.07 13.06 4.26
N SER A 328 -11.05 13.34 5.11
CA SER A 328 -11.65 14.68 5.17
C SER A 328 -10.68 15.73 5.68
N SER A 329 -9.77 15.37 6.58
CA SER A 329 -8.70 16.26 7.06
C SER A 329 -7.72 16.65 5.96
N ILE A 330 -7.39 15.74 5.06
CA ILE A 330 -6.65 16.07 3.83
C ILE A 330 -7.45 17.09 3.00
N GLY A 331 -8.76 16.90 2.88
CA GLY A 331 -9.63 17.84 2.18
C GLY A 331 -9.63 19.26 2.78
N PHE A 332 -9.45 19.40 4.10
CA PHE A 332 -9.31 20.72 4.74
C PHE A 332 -8.04 21.45 4.31
N ALA A 333 -6.98 20.72 4.01
CA ALA A 333 -5.67 21.26 3.65
C ALA A 333 -5.53 21.64 2.17
N ILE A 334 -6.36 21.05 1.28
CA ILE A 334 -6.27 21.31 -0.17
C ILE A 334 -6.86 22.70 -0.53
N PRO A 335 -6.06 23.63 -1.08
CA PRO A 335 -6.51 24.97 -1.47
C PRO A 335 -7.27 24.92 -2.81
N PHE A 336 -8.48 24.35 -2.79
CA PHE A 336 -9.22 24.00 -3.99
C PHE A 336 -9.47 25.17 -4.93
N LEU A 337 -9.82 26.36 -4.43
CA LEU A 337 -10.09 27.54 -5.25
C LEU A 337 -8.86 27.98 -6.06
N GLU A 338 -7.67 27.80 -5.50
CA GLU A 338 -6.41 28.22 -6.10
C GLU A 338 -5.93 27.24 -7.17
N LEU A 339 -6.43 26.01 -7.20
CA LEU A 339 -6.09 25.03 -8.23
C LEU A 339 -6.59 25.43 -9.63
N TRP A 340 -7.63 26.27 -9.72
CA TRP A 340 -8.38 26.54 -10.97
C TRP A 340 -7.83 27.70 -11.81
N THR A 341 -6.51 27.88 -11.86
CA THR A 341 -5.90 28.81 -12.82
C THR A 341 -5.43 28.06 -14.07
N GLY A 342 -5.57 28.67 -15.25
CA GLY A 342 -5.23 28.04 -16.52
C GLY A 342 -3.79 27.50 -16.56
N GLU A 343 -2.85 28.22 -15.96
CA GLU A 343 -1.44 27.80 -15.84
C GLU A 343 -1.26 26.56 -14.97
N ARG A 344 -1.89 26.53 -13.79
CA ARG A 344 -1.80 25.40 -12.84
C ARG A 344 -2.45 24.14 -13.41
N ILE A 345 -3.57 24.29 -14.12
CA ILE A 345 -4.29 23.18 -14.74
C ILE A 345 -3.42 22.50 -15.81
N TRP A 346 -2.87 23.24 -16.78
CA TRP A 346 -2.10 22.59 -17.85
C TRP A 346 -0.80 22.00 -17.34
N LYS A 347 -0.07 22.68 -16.43
CA LYS A 347 1.14 22.15 -15.80
C LYS A 347 0.83 20.87 -15.03
N GLY A 348 -0.26 20.90 -14.26
CA GLY A 348 -0.80 19.74 -13.54
C GLY A 348 -1.06 18.57 -14.47
N ILE A 349 -1.85 18.75 -15.54
CA ILE A 349 -2.18 17.69 -16.51
C ILE A 349 -0.93 17.12 -17.19
N VAL A 350 -0.01 17.98 -17.64
CA VAL A 350 1.24 17.52 -18.28
C VAL A 350 2.05 16.67 -17.31
N TYR A 351 2.15 17.12 -16.05
CA TYR A 351 2.86 16.38 -15.03
C TYR A 351 2.15 15.07 -14.65
N THR A 352 0.82 15.05 -14.58
CA THR A 352 0.01 13.82 -14.41
C THR A 352 0.37 12.78 -15.46
N LEU A 353 0.33 13.15 -16.74
CA LEU A 353 0.59 12.25 -17.86
C LEU A 353 2.02 11.70 -17.81
N LEU A 354 2.99 12.55 -17.45
CA LEU A 354 4.37 12.15 -17.28
C LEU A 354 4.53 11.13 -16.13
N MET A 355 3.85 11.34 -15.01
CA MET A 355 3.90 10.44 -13.85
C MET A 355 3.16 9.12 -14.10
N ALA A 356 2.03 9.16 -14.82
CA ALA A 356 1.33 7.97 -15.28
C ALA A 356 2.25 7.13 -16.18
N PHE A 357 2.89 7.77 -17.16
CA PHE A 357 3.88 7.12 -18.02
C PHE A 357 5.04 6.52 -17.20
N ALA A 358 5.59 7.29 -16.25
CA ALA A 358 6.70 6.87 -15.41
C ALA A 358 6.41 5.57 -14.64
N LYS A 359 5.18 5.39 -14.14
CA LYS A 359 4.76 4.15 -13.47
C LYS A 359 4.40 3.03 -14.44
N CYS A 360 3.84 3.34 -15.60
CA CYS A 360 3.61 2.33 -16.63
C CYS A 360 4.91 1.63 -17.06
N VAL A 361 6.05 2.33 -17.03
CA VAL A 361 7.38 1.75 -17.33
C VAL A 361 7.74 0.60 -16.40
N VAL A 362 7.23 0.56 -15.17
CA VAL A 362 7.48 -0.56 -14.22
C VAL A 362 7.00 -1.89 -14.80
N GLY A 363 5.93 -1.88 -15.60
CA GLY A 363 5.41 -3.06 -16.28
C GLY A 363 6.43 -3.76 -17.19
N ILE A 364 7.39 -3.02 -17.76
CA ILE A 364 8.37 -3.52 -18.75
C ILE A 364 9.26 -4.62 -18.17
N TRP A 365 9.41 -4.70 -16.84
CA TRP A 365 10.17 -5.79 -16.22
C TRP A 365 9.53 -7.17 -16.42
N VAL A 366 8.22 -7.25 -16.66
CA VAL A 366 7.51 -8.51 -16.93
C VAL A 366 8.06 -9.22 -18.19
N PRO A 367 8.08 -8.59 -19.39
CA PRO A 367 8.62 -9.23 -20.59
C PRO A 367 10.13 -9.40 -20.54
N ILE A 368 10.87 -8.46 -19.92
CA ILE A 368 12.32 -8.60 -19.73
C ILE A 368 12.63 -9.84 -18.91
N TRP A 369 11.88 -10.06 -17.82
CA TRP A 369 12.06 -11.22 -16.95
C TRP A 369 11.75 -12.53 -17.67
N GLN A 370 10.72 -12.54 -18.52
CA GLN A 370 10.39 -13.71 -19.34
C GLN A 370 11.46 -14.00 -20.41
N LEU A 371 12.07 -12.97 -21.01
CA LEU A 371 13.20 -13.15 -21.92
C LEU A 371 14.45 -13.68 -21.19
N ALA A 372 14.72 -13.16 -19.99
CA ALA A 372 15.88 -13.55 -19.19
C ALA A 372 15.78 -14.98 -18.61
N LEU A 373 14.58 -15.43 -18.25
CA LEU A 373 14.34 -16.78 -17.71
C LEU A 373 13.85 -17.79 -18.74
N GLY A 374 13.35 -17.35 -19.90
CA GLY A 374 12.93 -18.22 -21.00
C GLY A 374 14.04 -19.15 -21.48
N GLY A 375 15.31 -18.74 -21.33
CA GLY A 375 16.45 -19.62 -21.59
C GLY A 375 16.73 -20.69 -20.53
N LYS A 376 16.03 -20.71 -19.39
CA LYS A 376 16.21 -21.69 -18.29
C LYS A 376 14.98 -22.56 -18.04
N SER A 377 13.79 -22.14 -18.48
CA SER A 377 12.55 -22.91 -18.27
C SER A 377 12.37 -24.05 -19.27
N ASP A 378 12.81 -23.85 -20.53
CA ASP A 378 12.74 -24.90 -21.56
C ASP A 378 13.63 -26.10 -21.22
N THR A 379 14.77 -25.89 -20.54
CA THR A 379 15.66 -26.99 -20.15
C THR A 379 15.08 -27.88 -19.05
N LYS A 380 14.32 -27.31 -18.10
CA LYS A 380 13.72 -28.08 -16.99
C LYS A 380 12.45 -28.82 -17.38
N LEU A 381 11.62 -28.24 -18.27
CA LEU A 381 10.46 -28.93 -18.81
C LEU A 381 10.88 -30.10 -19.73
N HIS A 382 11.97 -29.95 -20.48
CA HIS A 382 12.57 -31.06 -21.22
C HIS A 382 13.19 -32.13 -20.30
N GLU A 383 13.89 -31.75 -19.22
CA GLU A 383 14.45 -32.74 -18.26
C GLU A 383 13.38 -33.51 -17.50
N GLU A 384 12.28 -32.88 -17.06
CA GLU A 384 11.19 -33.60 -16.37
C GLU A 384 10.35 -34.47 -17.32
N GLN A 385 10.23 -34.09 -18.60
CA GLN A 385 9.55 -34.91 -19.62
C GLN A 385 10.41 -36.09 -20.11
N GLU A 386 11.74 -35.94 -20.19
CA GLU A 386 12.64 -37.05 -20.50
C GLU A 386 12.71 -38.09 -19.38
N ILE A 387 12.53 -37.68 -18.12
CA ILE A 387 12.55 -38.60 -16.96
C ILE A 387 11.23 -39.39 -16.82
N GLN A 388 10.10 -38.92 -17.37
CA GLN A 388 8.79 -39.60 -17.28
C GLN A 388 8.28 -40.24 -18.59
N GLY A 389 9.00 -40.12 -19.71
CA GLY A 389 8.47 -40.48 -21.03
C GLY A 389 9.34 -41.43 -21.84
N GLN A 390 9.64 -42.63 -21.35
CA GLN A 390 10.13 -43.68 -22.24
C GLN A 390 8.98 -44.24 -23.08
N GLN A 391 9.14 -44.15 -24.40
CA GLN A 391 8.29 -44.61 -25.52
C GLN A 391 7.14 -43.67 -25.99
N LYS A 392 7.49 -42.80 -26.93
CA LYS A 392 6.64 -42.59 -28.12
C LYS A 392 7.50 -42.40 -29.37
N ILE A 393 7.04 -43.07 -30.42
CA ILE A 393 7.66 -43.35 -31.70
C ILE A 393 7.94 -42.06 -32.48
N GLU A 394 9.13 -41.98 -33.09
CA GLU A 394 9.52 -40.97 -34.08
C GLU A 394 8.52 -40.93 -35.24
N GLY A 395 7.85 -39.80 -35.38
CA GLY A 395 7.08 -39.42 -36.56
C GLY A 395 7.28 -37.94 -36.81
N ASN A 396 8.28 -37.58 -37.61
CA ASN A 396 8.51 -36.21 -38.07
C ASN A 396 7.34 -35.77 -38.96
N ASN A 397 6.42 -34.95 -38.44
CA ASN A 397 5.39 -34.28 -39.22
C ASN A 397 5.73 -32.79 -39.37
N PRO A 398 5.65 -32.18 -40.58
CA PRO A 398 5.96 -30.76 -40.81
C PRO A 398 4.94 -29.76 -40.24
N SER A 399 3.98 -30.21 -39.42
CA SER A 399 2.88 -29.40 -38.89
C SER A 399 3.12 -28.80 -37.50
N ASP A 400 4.24 -29.15 -36.85
CA ASP A 400 4.55 -28.69 -35.47
C ASP A 400 5.09 -27.26 -35.42
N GLU A 401 5.70 -26.74 -36.50
CA GLU A 401 6.20 -25.36 -36.54
C GLU A 401 5.06 -24.34 -36.41
N GLY A 402 3.94 -24.56 -37.11
CA GLY A 402 2.77 -23.67 -37.08
C GLY A 402 1.99 -23.65 -35.77
N GLN A 403 2.02 -24.76 -35.00
CA GLN A 403 1.44 -24.81 -33.66
C GLN A 403 2.34 -24.11 -32.63
N SER A 404 3.66 -24.28 -32.75
CA SER A 404 4.63 -23.62 -31.87
C SER A 404 4.59 -22.09 -31.96
N ASP A 405 4.38 -21.53 -33.17
CA ASP A 405 4.28 -20.09 -33.38
C ASP A 405 2.95 -19.50 -32.88
N GLN A 406 1.84 -20.23 -33.01
CA GLN A 406 0.55 -19.81 -32.46
C GLN A 406 0.53 -19.80 -30.93
N GLU A 407 1.22 -20.75 -30.30
CA GLU A 407 1.31 -20.87 -28.84
C GLU A 407 2.26 -19.82 -28.24
N LYS A 408 3.38 -19.54 -28.93
CA LYS A 408 4.27 -18.41 -28.62
C LYS A 408 3.54 -17.06 -28.72
N GLY A 409 2.75 -16.86 -29.78
CA GLY A 409 1.96 -15.63 -29.97
C GLY A 409 0.93 -15.39 -28.86
N LYS A 410 0.22 -16.44 -28.41
CA LYS A 410 -0.72 -16.35 -27.28
C LYS A 410 -0.01 -16.08 -25.96
N THR A 411 1.16 -16.68 -25.75
CA THR A 411 1.99 -16.46 -24.55
C THR A 411 2.45 -15.01 -24.48
N TRP A 412 2.96 -14.45 -25.58
CA TRP A 412 3.38 -13.06 -25.64
C TRP A 412 2.24 -12.07 -25.41
N LYS A 413 1.05 -12.36 -25.96
CA LYS A 413 -0.15 -11.54 -25.70
C LYS A 413 -0.46 -11.46 -24.21
N ARG A 414 -0.41 -12.58 -23.49
CA ARG A 414 -0.65 -12.64 -22.03
C ARG A 414 0.40 -11.87 -21.23
N THR A 415 1.66 -11.94 -21.64
CA THR A 415 2.76 -11.18 -21.04
C THR A 415 2.55 -9.68 -21.18
N TRP A 416 2.14 -9.22 -22.37
CA TRP A 416 1.83 -7.80 -22.58
C TRP A 416 0.61 -7.34 -21.76
N LEU A 417 -0.41 -8.19 -21.61
CA LEU A 417 -1.53 -7.88 -20.72
C LEU A 417 -1.08 -7.77 -19.25
N ALA A 418 -0.24 -8.69 -18.78
CA ALA A 418 0.37 -8.63 -17.45
C ALA A 418 1.23 -7.37 -17.25
N THR A 419 1.98 -6.96 -18.27
CA THR A 419 2.80 -5.74 -18.29
C THR A 419 1.94 -4.51 -18.10
N ILE A 420 0.89 -4.37 -18.92
CA ILE A 420 -0.02 -3.22 -18.89
C ILE A 420 -0.78 -3.18 -17.56
N LEU A 421 -1.24 -4.34 -17.08
CA LEU A 421 -1.90 -4.46 -15.79
C LEU A 421 -0.98 -3.98 -14.66
N LEU A 422 0.23 -4.53 -14.55
CA LEU A 422 1.20 -4.14 -13.52
C LEU A 422 1.51 -2.63 -13.57
N GLY A 423 1.77 -2.11 -14.77
CA GLY A 423 2.05 -0.68 -14.96
C GLY A 423 0.87 0.21 -14.57
N SER A 424 -0.34 -0.10 -15.03
CA SER A 424 -1.56 0.65 -14.71
C SER A 424 -1.91 0.63 -13.22
N ALA A 425 -1.68 -0.53 -12.58
CA ALA A 425 -1.95 -0.74 -11.16
C ALA A 425 -1.05 0.10 -10.24
N MET A 426 0.13 0.48 -10.73
CA MET A 426 1.08 1.33 -10.00
C MET A 426 0.90 2.83 -10.24
N VAL A 427 0.02 3.23 -11.18
CA VAL A 427 -0.28 4.66 -11.44
C VAL A 427 -1.05 5.28 -10.28
N ALA A 428 -1.92 4.50 -9.63
CA ALA A 428 -2.76 5.00 -8.55
C ALA A 428 -1.93 5.66 -7.43
N ARG A 429 -2.33 6.87 -7.06
CA ARG A 429 -1.77 7.63 -5.94
C ARG A 429 -2.75 7.64 -4.79
N GLY A 430 -2.23 7.69 -3.57
CA GLY A 430 -3.05 7.73 -2.37
C GLY A 430 -2.51 8.69 -1.34
N GLU A 431 -2.93 8.43 -0.12
CA GLU A 431 -2.70 9.21 1.07
C GLU A 431 -1.24 9.54 1.33
N ILE A 432 -0.31 8.59 1.14
CA ILE A 432 1.11 8.81 1.41
C ILE A 432 1.68 9.89 0.49
N GLY A 433 1.26 9.94 -0.77
CA GLY A 433 1.67 10.99 -1.70
C GLY A 433 1.17 12.37 -1.26
N LEU A 434 -0.09 12.48 -0.86
CA LEU A 434 -0.67 13.71 -0.32
C LEU A 434 0.06 14.15 0.96
N LEU A 435 0.38 13.22 1.86
CA LEU A 435 1.11 13.53 3.09
C LEU A 435 2.52 14.05 2.82
N ILE A 436 3.26 13.47 1.87
CA ILE A 436 4.61 13.93 1.52
C ILE A 436 4.59 15.36 0.99
N ILE A 437 3.66 15.68 0.09
CA ILE A 437 3.59 17.02 -0.50
C ILE A 437 3.08 18.06 0.52
N GLU A 438 2.12 17.70 1.37
CA GLU A 438 1.61 18.56 2.45
C GLU A 438 2.67 18.82 3.51
N THR A 439 3.41 17.78 3.93
CA THR A 439 4.55 17.93 4.85
C THR A 439 5.62 18.82 4.22
N GLY A 440 5.92 18.59 2.93
CA GLY A 440 6.83 19.41 2.16
C GLY A 440 6.45 20.89 2.11
N TYR A 441 5.17 21.18 1.93
CA TYR A 441 4.65 22.55 1.82
C TYR A 441 4.53 23.26 3.17
N ASN A 442 4.05 22.56 4.21
CA ASN A 442 3.76 23.15 5.51
C ASN A 442 4.99 23.18 6.44
N GLU A 443 5.88 22.19 6.35
CA GLU A 443 7.04 22.08 7.24
C GLU A 443 8.35 22.58 6.61
N THR A 444 8.39 22.79 5.29
CA THR A 444 9.61 23.24 4.60
C THR A 444 9.39 24.53 3.83
N SER A 445 10.42 25.37 3.76
CA SER A 445 10.41 26.60 2.96
C SER A 445 10.75 26.35 1.47
N TYR A 446 10.93 25.10 1.06
CA TYR A 446 11.45 24.77 -0.28
C TYR A 446 10.35 24.64 -1.31
N VAL A 447 9.15 24.18 -0.92
CA VAL A 447 8.05 23.96 -1.87
C VAL A 447 7.33 25.28 -2.10
N SER A 448 7.34 25.76 -3.35
CA SER A 448 6.59 26.95 -3.73
C SER A 448 5.10 26.62 -3.91
N ASN A 449 4.25 27.65 -3.84
CA ASN A 449 2.82 27.50 -4.11
C ASN A 449 2.57 26.87 -5.49
N GLU A 450 3.29 27.31 -6.52
CA GLU A 450 3.13 26.79 -7.89
C GLU A 450 3.52 25.31 -8.00
N GLY A 451 4.62 24.92 -7.35
CA GLY A 451 5.04 23.51 -7.25
C GLY A 451 4.02 22.66 -6.50
N PHE A 452 3.53 23.16 -5.36
CA PHE A 452 2.51 22.51 -4.57
C PHE A 452 1.23 22.23 -5.38
N TYR A 453 0.65 23.25 -6.03
CA TYR A 453 -0.57 23.04 -6.85
C TYR A 453 -0.34 22.11 -8.03
N THR A 454 0.83 22.17 -8.67
CA THR A 454 1.18 21.28 -9.78
C THR A 454 1.21 19.83 -9.31
N GLY A 455 1.80 19.57 -8.14
CA GLY A 455 1.84 18.24 -7.52
C GLY A 455 0.47 17.74 -7.07
N ILE A 456 -0.35 18.59 -6.43
CA ILE A 456 -1.71 18.23 -6.02
C ILE A 456 -2.58 17.84 -7.22
N TRP A 457 -2.55 18.61 -8.31
CA TRP A 457 -3.24 18.24 -9.55
C TRP A 457 -2.80 16.87 -10.08
N ALA A 458 -1.48 16.61 -10.10
CA ALA A 458 -0.93 15.34 -10.53
C ALA A 458 -1.36 14.17 -9.65
N ILE A 459 -1.40 14.35 -8.33
CA ILE A 459 -1.84 13.31 -7.40
C ILE A 459 -3.33 13.01 -7.61
N LEU A 460 -4.19 14.03 -7.56
CA LEU A 460 -5.65 13.86 -7.69
C LEU A 460 -6.05 13.18 -9.00
N LEU A 461 -5.44 13.59 -10.12
CA LEU A 461 -5.74 12.98 -11.42
C LEU A 461 -5.22 11.54 -11.50
N ASN A 462 -4.01 11.25 -10.99
CA ASN A 462 -3.48 9.87 -11.00
C ASN A 462 -4.24 8.93 -10.06
N THR A 463 -4.80 9.44 -8.96
CA THR A 463 -5.72 8.69 -8.09
C THR A 463 -6.98 8.22 -8.83
N ILE A 464 -7.42 8.94 -9.87
CA ILE A 464 -8.56 8.54 -10.71
C ILE A 464 -8.09 7.65 -11.87
N ILE A 465 -7.03 8.04 -12.57
CA ILE A 465 -6.53 7.35 -13.77
C ILE A 465 -6.13 5.91 -13.49
N GLY A 466 -5.48 5.64 -12.35
CA GLY A 466 -5.03 4.29 -11.99
C GLY A 466 -6.20 3.28 -11.87
N PRO A 467 -7.13 3.48 -10.92
CA PRO A 467 -8.36 2.71 -10.79
C PRO A 467 -9.12 2.53 -12.10
N VAL A 468 -9.41 3.61 -12.84
CA VAL A 468 -10.16 3.52 -14.10
C VAL A 468 -9.41 2.68 -15.14
N GLY A 469 -8.10 2.84 -15.26
CA GLY A 469 -7.27 2.06 -16.16
C GLY A 469 -7.30 0.56 -15.84
N VAL A 470 -7.10 0.21 -14.57
CA VAL A 470 -7.14 -1.18 -14.10
C VAL A 470 -8.54 -1.78 -14.26
N GLY A 471 -9.59 -1.04 -13.89
CA GLY A 471 -10.98 -1.50 -13.99
C GLY A 471 -11.39 -1.81 -15.43
N LEU A 472 -11.00 -0.97 -16.38
CA LEU A 472 -11.21 -1.23 -17.81
C LEU A 472 -10.45 -2.48 -18.28
N LEU A 473 -9.17 -2.63 -17.90
CA LEU A 473 -8.36 -3.78 -18.28
C LEU A 473 -8.91 -5.10 -17.74
N VAL A 474 -9.28 -5.14 -16.48
CA VAL A 474 -9.87 -6.32 -15.85
C VAL A 474 -11.20 -6.66 -16.50
N ARG A 475 -12.07 -5.67 -16.72
CA ARG A 475 -13.38 -5.89 -17.36
C ARG A 475 -13.28 -6.49 -18.76
N PHE A 476 -12.27 -6.10 -19.55
CA PHE A 476 -12.11 -6.60 -20.91
C PHE A 476 -11.24 -7.86 -21.03
N TYR A 477 -10.27 -8.08 -20.14
CA TYR A 477 -9.23 -9.11 -20.31
C TYR A 477 -9.05 -10.08 -19.13
N ALA A 478 -9.91 -10.06 -18.10
CA ALA A 478 -9.78 -10.94 -16.92
C ALA A 478 -9.62 -12.44 -17.27
N HIS A 479 -10.33 -12.94 -18.28
CA HIS A 479 -10.25 -14.35 -18.65
C HIS A 479 -8.91 -14.72 -19.32
N GLU A 480 -8.26 -13.78 -20.01
CA GLU A 480 -6.95 -14.03 -20.64
C GLU A 480 -5.80 -14.01 -19.61
N LEU A 481 -5.97 -13.27 -18.51
CA LEU A 481 -5.01 -13.15 -17.41
C LEU A 481 -4.94 -14.39 -16.50
N LYS A 482 -5.91 -15.31 -16.59
CA LYS A 482 -5.97 -16.53 -15.76
C LYS A 482 -4.89 -17.56 -16.12
N GLY A 483 -4.46 -17.62 -17.38
CA GLY A 483 -3.58 -18.67 -17.90
C GLY A 483 -2.14 -18.21 -18.16
N GLY A 484 -1.20 -19.16 -18.17
CA GLY A 484 0.22 -18.93 -18.48
C GLY A 484 1.08 -18.60 -17.26
N ASP A 485 2.36 -18.32 -17.49
CA ASP A 485 3.41 -18.16 -16.46
C ASP A 485 3.19 -17.00 -15.47
N TRP A 486 2.25 -16.12 -15.81
CA TRP A 486 1.89 -14.91 -15.09
C TRP A 486 0.49 -14.98 -14.45
N GLY A 487 -0.24 -16.08 -14.67
CA GLY A 487 -1.58 -16.34 -14.15
C GLY A 487 -1.58 -16.85 -12.69
N VAL A 488 -2.65 -17.54 -12.30
CA VAL A 488 -2.84 -18.06 -10.93
C VAL A 488 -1.74 -19.05 -10.58
N GLN A 489 -1.05 -18.83 -9.46
CA GLN A 489 -0.03 -19.75 -8.98
C GLN A 489 -0.70 -21.01 -8.42
N ARG A 490 -0.33 -22.20 -8.93
CA ARG A 490 -0.72 -23.45 -8.30
C ARG A 490 0.09 -23.60 -7.02
N THR A 491 -0.57 -23.50 -5.86
CA THR A 491 0.04 -23.90 -4.58
C THR A 491 0.57 -25.33 -4.74
N PRO A 492 1.82 -25.63 -4.36
CA PRO A 492 2.30 -27.02 -4.37
C PRO A 492 1.34 -27.84 -3.53
N ALA A 493 0.72 -28.87 -4.11
CA ALA A 493 -0.01 -29.85 -3.33
C ALA A 493 0.97 -30.43 -2.32
N ILE A 494 0.64 -30.31 -1.03
CA ILE A 494 1.40 -30.97 0.02
C ILE A 494 1.30 -32.47 -0.27
N SER A 495 2.37 -33.03 -0.82
CA SER A 495 2.50 -34.47 -1.03
C SER A 495 2.57 -35.14 0.34
N GLY A 496 1.46 -35.75 0.76
CA GLY A 496 1.47 -36.62 1.95
C GLY A 496 0.18 -36.55 2.74
N TYR A 497 -0.79 -37.36 2.34
CA TYR A 497 -1.38 -38.38 3.21
C TYR A 497 -2.15 -39.34 2.30
N GLY A 498 -1.55 -40.49 2.01
CA GLY A 498 -2.28 -41.60 1.41
C GLY A 498 -3.37 -42.00 2.39
N SER A 499 -4.63 -41.79 2.00
CA SER A 499 -5.77 -42.45 2.62
C SER A 499 -5.68 -43.94 2.28
N SER A 500 -4.94 -44.70 3.09
CA SER A 500 -5.09 -46.15 3.14
C SER A 500 -6.47 -46.45 3.71
N GLU A 501 -7.44 -46.66 2.82
CA GLU A 501 -8.66 -47.39 3.11
C GLU A 501 -8.27 -48.73 3.73
N HIS A 502 -8.49 -48.88 5.03
CA HIS A 502 -8.65 -50.20 5.64
C HIS A 502 -10.13 -50.52 5.59
N GLY A 503 -10.50 -51.35 4.61
CA GLY A 503 -11.69 -52.16 4.70
C GLY A 503 -11.52 -53.16 5.85
N ALA A 504 -12.52 -53.21 6.74
CA ALA A 504 -12.76 -54.36 7.59
C ALA A 504 -14.26 -54.60 7.63
N VAL A 505 -14.60 -55.83 7.25
CA VAL A 505 -15.89 -56.51 7.31
C VAL A 505 -16.43 -56.58 8.74
#